data_AF-A0A7L4QMF4-F1
#
_entry.id   AF-A0A7L4QMF4-F1
#
_cell.length_a   1.000
_cell.length_b   1.000
_cell.length_c   1.000
_cell.angle_alpha   90.00
_cell.angle_beta   90.00
_cell.angle_gamma   90.00
#
_symmetry.space_group_name_H-M   'P 1'
#
loop_
_entity.id
_entity.type
_entity.pdbx_description
1 polymer ?
#
loop_
_entity_poly.entity_id
_entity_poly.type
_entity_poly.pdbx_seq_one_letter_code
_entity_poly.pdbx_strand_id
1 'polypeptide(L)' 'MISEREAVIEELSKMPGVSEKTAEGMYLLGIRSLEDLKGRKGEDMYEQLRNRSDFFAEPCMLNQLKIAVKMASMND' A
#
# COMPACT_ATOMS: atom_id res chain seq x y z
N MET A 1 1.63 -23.42 -3.11
CA MET A 1 2.75 -22.63 -2.56
C MET A 1 2.49 -21.21 -3.00
N ILE A 2 2.19 -20.32 -2.05
CA ILE A 2 1.80 -18.93 -2.33
C ILE A 2 3.11 -18.15 -2.55
N SER A 3 3.16 -17.28 -3.56
CA SER A 3 4.36 -16.48 -3.83
C SER A 3 4.58 -15.44 -2.74
N GLU A 4 5.82 -15.01 -2.46
CA GLU A 4 6.11 -13.93 -1.49
C GLU A 4 5.26 -12.69 -1.76
N ARG A 5 5.13 -12.31 -3.03
CA ARG A 5 4.27 -11.22 -3.49
C ARG A 5 2.83 -11.37 -3.01
N GLU A 6 2.25 -12.54 -3.22
CA GLU A 6 0.87 -12.82 -2.87
C GLU A 6 0.69 -12.82 -1.34
N ALA A 7 1.66 -13.34 -0.59
CA ALA A 7 1.63 -13.31 0.87
C ALA A 7 1.65 -11.87 1.42
N VAL A 8 2.51 -11.01 0.86
CA VAL A 8 2.59 -9.59 1.25
C VAL A 8 1.32 -8.85 0.86
N ILE A 9 0.82 -9.04 -0.36
CA ILE A 9 -0.42 -8.38 -0.80
C ILE A 9 -1.60 -8.81 0.06
N GLU A 10 -1.71 -10.11 0.39
CA GLU A 10 -2.75 -10.63 1.28
C GLU A 10 -2.63 -10.02 2.69
N GLU A 11 -1.42 -9.94 3.24
CA GLU A 11 -1.18 -9.33 4.55
C GLU A 11 -1.58 -7.85 4.56
N LEU A 12 -1.10 -7.07 3.59
CA LEU A 12 -1.40 -5.64 3.49
C LEU A 12 -2.89 -5.41 3.21
N SER A 13 -3.55 -6.28 2.44
CA SER A 13 -4.99 -6.18 2.18
C SER A 13 -5.86 -6.55 3.38
N LYS A 14 -5.32 -7.16 4.45
CA LYS A 14 -6.06 -7.36 5.72
C LYS A 14 -6.30 -6.04 6.46
N MET A 15 -5.61 -4.96 6.10
CA MET A 15 -5.85 -3.64 6.68
C MET A 15 -7.27 -3.13 6.32
N PRO A 16 -8.02 -2.61 7.31
CA PRO A 16 -9.34 -2.06 7.05
C PRO A 16 -9.25 -0.86 6.10
N GLY A 17 -10.04 -0.89 5.03
CA GLY A 17 -10.05 0.17 4.01
C GLY A 17 -8.96 0.05 2.95
N VAL A 18 -8.11 -0.98 2.98
CA VAL A 18 -7.11 -1.27 1.96
C VAL A 18 -7.62 -2.40 1.05
N SER A 19 -7.73 -2.10 -0.24
CA SER A 19 -8.06 -3.11 -1.25
C SER A 19 -6.81 -3.82 -1.75
N GLU A 20 -6.97 -5.02 -2.32
CA GLU A 20 -5.89 -5.80 -2.93
C GLU A 20 -5.07 -4.98 -3.94
N LYS A 21 -5.72 -4.16 -4.78
CA LYS A 21 -5.04 -3.27 -5.73
C LYS A 21 -4.19 -2.19 -5.06
N THR A 22 -4.62 -1.69 -3.90
CA THR A 22 -3.83 -0.75 -3.10
C THR A 22 -2.62 -1.47 -2.50
N ALA A 23 -2.81 -2.68 -1.97
CA ALA A 23 -1.74 -3.52 -1.45
C ALA A 23 -0.72 -3.90 -2.55
N GLU A 24 -1.18 -4.17 -3.77
CA GLU A 24 -0.33 -4.36 -4.94
C GLU A 24 0.49 -3.09 -5.24
N GLY A 25 -0.14 -1.92 -5.22
CA GLY A 25 0.56 -0.64 -5.34
C GLY A 25 1.64 -0.47 -4.27
N MET A 26 1.34 -0.77 -3.01
CA MET A 26 2.31 -0.76 -1.91
C MET A 26 3.49 -1.68 -2.20
N TYR A 27 3.22 -2.92 -2.65
CA TYR A 27 4.25 -3.87 -3.04
C TYR A 27 5.16 -3.34 -4.15
N LEU A 28 4.59 -2.71 -5.18
CA LEU A 28 5.34 -2.08 -6.28
C LEU A 28 6.20 -0.90 -5.83
N LEU A 29 5.83 -0.23 -4.74
CA LEU A 29 6.63 0.82 -4.08
C LEU A 29 7.70 0.26 -3.13
N GLY A 30 7.82 -1.06 -3.03
CA GLY A 30 8.79 -1.74 -2.17
C GLY A 30 8.32 -1.97 -0.73
N ILE A 31 7.05 -1.69 -0.41
CA ILE A 31 6.47 -1.97 0.93
C ILE A 31 6.28 -3.47 1.06
N ARG A 32 6.89 -4.09 2.07
CA ARG A 32 6.76 -5.53 2.35
C ARG A 32 6.02 -5.82 3.66
N SER A 33 5.91 -4.84 4.54
CA SER A 33 5.19 -4.97 5.81
C SER A 33 4.52 -3.66 6.24
N LEU A 34 3.72 -3.73 7.31
CA LEU A 34 3.17 -2.55 7.99
C LEU A 34 4.27 -1.60 8.48
N GLU A 35 5.44 -2.11 8.83
CA GLU A 35 6.55 -1.29 9.33
C GLU A 35 7.13 -0.40 8.23
N ASP A 36 7.20 -0.88 6.99
CA ASP A 36 7.64 -0.08 5.82
C ASP A 36 6.70 1.11 5.52
N LEU A 37 5.46 1.06 6.01
CA LEU A 37 4.50 2.16 5.90
C LEU A 37 4.73 3.25 6.95
N LYS A 38 5.43 2.95 8.06
CA LYS A 38 5.73 3.94 9.10
C LYS A 38 6.63 5.04 8.53
N GLY A 39 6.25 6.29 8.73
CA GLY A 39 7.00 7.46 8.23
C GLY A 39 6.83 7.76 6.72
N ARG A 40 6.10 6.94 5.97
CA ARG A 40 5.67 7.28 4.60
C ARG A 40 4.51 8.28 4.64
N LYS A 41 4.19 8.89 3.50
CA LYS A 41 2.95 9.68 3.31
C LYS A 41 2.14 9.08 2.17
N GLY A 42 0.83 8.93 2.39
CA GLY A 42 -0.06 8.38 1.36
C GLY A 42 -0.09 9.21 0.07
N GLU A 43 0.17 10.51 0.15
CA GLU A 43 0.30 11.41 -1.01
C GLU A 43 1.53 11.09 -1.85
N ASP A 44 2.70 11.02 -1.21
CA ASP A 44 3.95 10.64 -1.89
C ASP A 44 3.85 9.25 -2.54
N MET A 45 3.20 8.30 -1.86
CA MET A 45 2.97 6.96 -2.40
C MET A 45 2.06 6.98 -3.62
N TYR A 46 0.97 7.74 -3.56
CA TYR A 46 0.03 7.86 -4.66
C TYR A 46 0.67 8.54 -5.88
N GLU A 47 1.45 9.60 -5.67
CA GLU A 47 2.18 10.27 -6.76
C GLU A 47 3.20 9.35 -7.41
N GLN A 48 3.96 8.59 -6.61
CA GLN A 48 4.88 7.59 -7.13
C GLN A 48 4.16 6.54 -7.98
N LEU A 49 3.00 6.03 -7.52
CA LEU A 49 2.20 5.07 -8.29
C LEU A 49 1.64 5.67 -9.57
N ARG A 50 1.18 6.92 -9.53
CA ARG A 50 0.65 7.62 -10.70
C ARG A 50 1.72 7.86 -11.78
N ASN A 51 2.98 7.99 -11.37
CA ASN A 51 4.11 8.15 -12.28
C ASN A 51 4.61 6.82 -12.89
N ARG A 52 4.12 5.66 -12.43
CA ARG A 52 4.47 4.37 -13.03
C ARG A 52 3.70 4.14 -14.33
N SER A 53 4.37 3.59 -15.33
CA SER A 53 3.72 3.20 -16.59
C SER A 53 3.08 1.81 -16.52
N ASP A 54 3.51 0.98 -15.58
CA ASP A 54 3.07 -0.40 -15.34
C ASP A 54 1.90 -0.52 -14.35
N PHE A 55 1.41 0.60 -13.80
CA PHE A 55 0.35 0.57 -12.79
C PHE A 55 -0.60 1.76 -12.91
N PHE A 56 -1.90 1.48 -12.83
CA PHE A 56 -2.93 2.52 -12.84
C PHE A 56 -3.42 2.83 -11.42
N ALA A 57 -2.95 3.95 -10.88
CA ALA A 57 -3.37 4.47 -9.58
C ALA A 57 -4.74 5.15 -9.70
N GLU A 58 -5.77 4.55 -9.11
CA GLU A 58 -7.12 5.12 -9.08
C GLU A 58 -7.23 6.26 -8.07
N PRO A 59 -8.07 7.29 -8.31
CA PRO A 59 -8.22 8.43 -7.39
C PRO A 59 -8.58 8.03 -5.95
N CYS A 60 -9.36 6.96 -5.81
CA CYS A 60 -9.80 6.42 -4.52
C CYS A 60 -8.62 5.85 -3.70
N MET A 61 -7.56 5.41 -4.37
CA MET A 61 -6.38 4.77 -3.76
C MET A 61 -5.63 5.71 -2.83
N LEU A 62 -5.65 7.02 -3.11
CA LEU A 62 -5.04 8.03 -2.22
C LEU A 62 -5.61 7.94 -0.79
N ASN A 63 -6.93 7.79 -0.67
CA ASN A 63 -7.57 7.68 0.64
C ASN A 63 -7.20 6.35 1.33
N GLN A 64 -7.13 5.26 0.57
CA GLN A 64 -6.73 3.96 1.08
C GLN A 64 -5.27 3.96 1.58
N LEU A 65 -4.36 4.59 0.84
CA LEU A 65 -2.96 4.78 1.23
C LEU A 65 -2.83 5.63 2.50
N LYS A 66 -3.61 6.72 2.61
CA LYS A 66 -3.64 7.56 3.82
C LYS A 66 -4.11 6.78 5.05
N ILE A 67 -5.14 5.94 4.91
CA ILE A 67 -5.64 5.08 5.98
C ILE A 67 -4.57 4.07 6.40
N ALA A 68 -3.93 3.41 5.42
CA ALA A 68 -2.89 2.41 5.68
C ALA A 68 -1.70 2.98 6.46
N VAL A 69 -1.16 4.13 6.02
CA VAL A 69 -0.05 4.82 6.71
C VAL A 69 -0.45 5.23 8.14
N LYS A 70 -1.68 5.74 8.30
CA LYS A 70 -2.19 6.13 9.62
C LYS A 70 -2.32 4.92 10.54
N MET A 71 -2.82 3.79 10.05
CA MET A 71 -2.95 2.55 10.79
C MET A 71 -1.57 1.98 11.18
N ALA A 72 -0.62 1.98 10.24
CA ALA A 72 0.76 1.59 10.52
C ALA A 72 1.39 2.46 11.62
N SER A 73 1.08 3.75 11.63
CA SER A 73 1.57 4.70 12.65
C SER A 73 0.85 4.58 14.01
N MET A 74 -0.32 3.93 14.07
CA MET A 74 -1.10 3.73 15.31
C MET A 74 -0.77 2.40 16.01
N ASN A 75 -0.12 1.45 15.33
CA ASN A 75 0.36 0.19 15.93
C ASN A 75 1.77 0.36 16.51
N ASP A 76 1.96 1.35 17.38
CA ASP A 76 3.19 1.59 18.15
C ASP A 76 3.07 1.08 19.59
#